data_AF-A0A848UVC6-F1
#
_entry.id   AF-A0A848UVC6-F1
#
_cell.length_a   1.000
_cell.length_b   1.000
_cell.length_c   1.000
_cell.angle_alpha   90.00
_cell.angle_beta   90.00
_cell.angle_gamma   90.00
#
_symmetry.space_group_name_H-M   'P 1'
#
loop_
_entity.id
_entity.type
_entity.pdbx_description
1 polymer ?
#
loop_
_entity_poly.entity_id
_entity_poly.type
_entity_poly.pdbx_seq_one_letter_code
_entity_poly.pdbx_strand_id
1 'polypeptide(L)'
;VVEMIDIQKQVITHVGDSTTRPTNLPKSNVLQFVTADGSKVTARPSGTEPKIKFYFSVQDDVNGRDMASVKLALEEKINRLKEDLDIA
;
A
#
# COMPACT_ATOMS: atom_id res chain seq x y z
N VAL A 1 2.21 6.54 -6.96
CA VAL A 1 1.66 6.75 -5.60
C VAL A 1 0.94 8.10 -5.57
N VAL A 2 -0.21 8.22 -4.93
CA VAL A 2 -0.97 9.48 -4.77
C VAL A 2 -0.98 9.98 -3.33
N GLU A 3 -0.94 9.10 -2.33
CA GLU A 3 -0.80 9.49 -0.93
C GLU A 3 0.28 8.66 -0.23
N MET A 4 1.02 9.31 0.65
CA MET A 4 1.92 8.67 1.61
C MET A 4 1.41 8.95 3.03
N ILE A 5 1.25 7.89 3.82
CA ILE A 5 0.79 7.93 5.20
C ILE A 5 1.95 7.54 6.09
N ASP A 6 2.48 8.49 6.85
CA ASP A 6 3.46 8.27 7.90
C ASP A 6 2.72 8.21 9.25
N ILE A 7 2.46 6.99 9.73
CA ILE A 7 1.68 6.78 10.95
C ILE A 7 2.48 7.19 12.19
N GLN A 8 3.81 7.16 12.13
CA GLN A 8 4.67 7.59 13.22
C GLN A 8 4.60 9.10 13.42
N LYS A 9 4.63 9.85 12.32
CA LYS A 9 4.45 11.31 12.31
C LYS A 9 2.98 11.73 12.36
N GLN A 10 2.05 10.80 12.15
CA GLN A 10 0.61 11.05 12.04
C GLN A 10 0.26 12.03 10.92
N VAL A 11 1.00 11.96 9.81
CA VAL A 11 0.83 12.82 8.64
C VAL A 11 0.48 12.00 7.42
N ILE A 12 -0.53 12.47 6.68
CA ILE A 12 -0.82 12.06 5.32
C ILE A 12 -0.31 13.15 4.39
N THR A 13 0.49 12.79 3.40
CA THR A 13 1.02 13.67 2.37
C THR A 13 0.41 13.31 1.02
N HIS A 14 -0.20 14.26 0.34
CA HIS A 14 -0.56 14.09 -1.06
C HIS A 14 0.69 14.31 -1.93
N VAL A 15 1.04 13.33 -2.76
CA VAL A 15 2.34 13.32 -3.45
C VAL A 15 2.37 14.34 -4.60
N GLY A 16 1.23 14.65 -5.22
CA GLY A 16 1.16 15.55 -6.37
C GLY A 16 1.47 17.01 -6.06
N ASP A 17 1.11 17.48 -4.87
CA ASP A 17 1.23 18.90 -4.47
C ASP A 17 1.92 19.09 -3.11
N SER A 18 2.36 18.01 -2.46
CA SER A 18 3.00 18.01 -1.13
C SER A 18 2.13 18.58 0.00
N THR A 19 0.81 18.69 -0.21
CA THR A 19 -0.12 19.10 0.86
C THR A 19 -0.22 18.00 1.93
N THR A 20 -0.46 18.41 3.18
CA THR A 20 -0.49 17.49 4.31
C THR A 20 -1.75 17.63 5.15
N ARG A 21 -2.18 16.51 5.76
CA ARG A 21 -3.32 16.45 6.70
C ARG A 21 -3.06 15.41 7.80
N PRO A 22 -3.69 15.53 8.98
CA PRO A 22 -3.53 14.56 10.06
C PRO A 22 -4.13 13.20 9.69
N THR A 23 -3.52 12.10 10.17
CA THR A 23 -4.05 10.74 9.99
C THR A 23 -5.19 10.41 10.96
N ASN A 24 -5.21 11.03 12.14
CA ASN A 24 -6.03 10.67 13.30
C ASN A 24 -5.86 9.22 13.79
N LEU A 25 -4.80 8.54 13.38
CA LEU A 25 -4.45 7.19 13.82
C LEU A 25 -3.47 7.25 15.01
N PRO A 26 -3.49 6.27 15.94
CA PRO A 26 -2.44 6.12 16.94
C PRO A 26 -1.06 5.96 16.29
N LYS A 27 -0.02 6.50 16.94
CA LYS A 27 1.36 6.39 16.44
C LYS A 27 1.80 4.94 16.31
N SER A 28 2.46 4.63 15.21
CA SER A 28 3.09 3.33 14.94
C SER A 28 4.19 3.48 13.92
N ASN A 29 5.24 2.66 14.00
CA ASN A 29 6.32 2.63 13.01
C ASN A 29 5.85 1.92 11.75
N VAL A 30 5.05 2.61 10.95
CA VAL A 30 4.39 2.10 9.74
C VAL A 30 4.37 3.21 8.70
N LEU A 31 4.76 2.86 7.48
CA LEU A 31 4.53 3.66 6.28
C LEU A 31 3.49 2.97 5.42
N GLN A 32 2.55 3.72 4.86
CA GLN A 32 1.59 3.19 3.88
C GLN A 32 1.52 4.11 2.66
N PHE A 33 1.60 3.51 1.48
CA PHE A 33 1.49 4.20 0.20
C PHE A 33 0.18 3.82 -0.46
N VAL A 34 -0.59 4.80 -0.90
CA VAL A 34 -1.84 4.63 -1.63
C VAL A 34 -1.59 5.01 -3.08
N THR A 35 -1.97 4.15 -4.01
CA THR A 35 -1.83 4.37 -5.46
C THR A 35 -3.14 4.90 -6.05
N ALA A 36 -3.08 5.42 -7.29
CA ALA A 36 -4.23 6.07 -7.93
C ALA A 36 -5.41 5.12 -8.15
N ASP A 37 -5.16 3.82 -8.29
CA ASP A 37 -6.20 2.79 -8.46
C ASP A 37 -6.76 2.26 -7.13
N GLY A 38 -6.34 2.85 -6.00
CA GLY A 38 -6.76 2.47 -4.66
C GLY A 38 -5.95 1.35 -4.01
N SER A 39 -4.97 0.76 -4.71
CA SER A 39 -4.09 -0.24 -4.10
C SER A 39 -3.19 0.38 -3.03
N LYS A 40 -2.83 -0.41 -2.03
CA LYS A 40 -2.04 0.02 -0.87
C LYS A 40 -0.85 -0.90 -0.65
N VAL A 41 0.30 -0.29 -0.39
CA VAL A 41 1.51 -0.98 0.07
C VAL A 41 1.83 -0.46 1.47
N THR A 42 1.90 -1.35 2.45
CA THR A 42 2.24 -1.00 3.83
C THR A 42 3.57 -1.65 4.20
N ALA A 43 4.52 -0.85 4.67
CA ALA A 43 5.83 -1.29 5.13
C ALA A 43 5.97 -1.07 6.64
N ARG A 44 6.47 -2.08 7.35
CA ARG A 44 6.68 -2.05 8.80
C ARG A 44 7.90 -2.87 9.20
N PRO A 45 8.78 -2.40 10.09
CA PRO A 45 9.83 -3.24 10.65
C PRO A 45 9.26 -4.39 11.49
N SER A 46 9.85 -5.57 11.34
CA SER A 46 9.61 -6.69 12.24
C SER A 46 10.13 -6.34 13.64
N GLY A 47 9.38 -6.69 14.69
CA GLY A 47 9.75 -6.37 16.06
C GLY A 47 10.88 -7.25 16.63
N THR A 48 11.14 -8.41 16.01
CA THR A 48 12.05 -9.43 16.53
C THR A 48 13.20 -9.78 15.58
N GLU A 49 13.14 -9.35 14.32
CA GLU A 49 14.13 -9.70 13.29
C GLU A 49 14.50 -8.44 12.49
N PRO A 50 15.72 -8.35 11.93
CA PRO A 50 16.14 -7.24 11.09
C PRO A 50 15.52 -7.35 9.68
N LYS A 51 14.18 -7.35 9.60
CA LYS A 51 13.40 -7.48 8.36
C LYS A 51 12.31 -6.44 8.30
N ILE A 52 11.96 -6.00 7.09
CA ILE A 52 10.75 -5.21 6.82
C ILE A 52 9.65 -6.16 6.33
N LYS A 53 8.46 -6.07 6.93
CA LYS A 53 7.25 -6.76 6.48
C LYS A 53 6.48 -5.83 5.55
N PHE A 54 6.16 -6.36 4.36
CA PHE A 54 5.31 -5.69 3.39
C PHE A 54 3.93 -6.34 3.36
N TYR A 55 2.89 -5.50 3.35
CA TYR A 55 1.51 -5.90 3.15
C TYR A 55 0.97 -5.22 1.89
N PHE A 56 0.33 -6.01 1.03
CA PHE A 56 -0.27 -5.53 -0.21
C PHE A 56 -1.80 -5.66 -0.10
N SER A 57 -2.51 -4.58 -0.40
CA SER A 57 -3.96 -4.58 -0.55
C SER A 57 -4.29 -4.08 -1.94
N VAL A 58 -4.89 -4.94 -2.75
CA VAL A 58 -5.29 -4.66 -4.13
C VAL A 58 -6.80 -4.86 -4.25
N GLN A 59 -7.40 -4.12 -5.17
CA GLN A 59 -8.83 -4.20 -5.46
C GLN A 59 -9.07 -4.03 -6.96
N ASP A 60 -10.20 -4.55 -7.41
CA ASP A 60 -10.70 -4.42 -8.78
C ASP A 60 -12.24 -4.53 -8.76
N ASP A 61 -12.89 -4.01 -9.78
CA ASP A 61 -14.34 -4.17 -9.96
C ASP A 61 -14.65 -5.59 -10.46
N VAL A 62 -15.69 -6.18 -9.88
CA VAL A 62 -16.15 -7.54 -10.16
C VAL A 62 -17.46 -7.58 -10.93
N ASN A 63 -18.11 -6.44 -11.16
CA ASN A 63 -19.41 -6.39 -11.82
C ASN A 63 -19.37 -6.99 -13.23
N GLY A 64 -20.12 -8.06 -13.44
CA GLY A 64 -20.21 -8.75 -14.73
C GLY A 64 -18.94 -9.50 -15.16
N ARG A 65 -17.95 -9.65 -14.26
CA ARG A 65 -16.69 -10.34 -14.54
C ARG A 65 -16.63 -11.70 -13.85
N ASP A 66 -15.89 -12.62 -14.47
CA ASP A 66 -15.54 -13.90 -13.85
C ASP A 66 -14.55 -13.70 -12.68
N MET A 67 -14.87 -14.32 -11.53
CA MET A 67 -14.11 -14.15 -10.30
C MET A 67 -12.70 -14.76 -10.38
N ALA A 68 -12.53 -15.85 -11.13
CA ALA A 68 -11.21 -16.46 -11.30
C ALA A 68 -10.30 -15.54 -12.10
N SER A 69 -10.82 -14.94 -13.18
CA SER A 69 -10.12 -13.97 -14.00
C SER A 69 -9.75 -12.70 -13.23
N VAL A 70 -10.66 -12.18 -12.39
CA VAL A 70 -10.35 -11.03 -11.51
C VAL A 70 -9.26 -11.40 -10.51
N LYS A 71 -9.34 -12.58 -9.89
CA LYS A 71 -8.33 -13.04 -8.93
C LYS A 71 -6.94 -13.12 -9.57
N LEU A 72 -6.83 -13.68 -10.77
CA LEU A 72 -5.56 -13.74 -11.52
C LEU A 72 -5.00 -12.33 -11.77
N ALA A 73 -5.83 -11.39 -12.22
CA ALA A 73 -5.40 -10.01 -12.45
C ALA A 73 -4.91 -9.31 -11.16
N LEU A 74 -5.54 -9.59 -10.02
CA LEU A 74 -5.11 -9.08 -8.70
C LEU A 74 -3.79 -9.71 -8.25
N GLU A 75 -3.58 -11.01 -8.48
CA GLU A 75 -2.31 -11.70 -8.20
C GLU A 75 -1.17 -11.14 -9.05
N GLU A 76 -1.40 -10.89 -10.34
CA GLU A 76 -0.43 -10.22 -11.20
C GLU A 76 -0.11 -8.80 -10.73
N LYS A 77 -1.11 -8.06 -10.23
CA LYS A 77 -0.90 -6.73 -9.66
C LYS A 77 0.01 -6.79 -8.43
N ILE A 78 -0.19 -7.78 -7.55
CA ILE A 78 0.69 -8.00 -6.39
C ILE A 78 2.13 -8.32 -6.85
N ASN A 79 2.30 -9.16 -7.88
CA ASN A 79 3.63 -9.52 -8.38
C ASN A 79 4.37 -8.31 -8.95
N ARG A 80 3.71 -7.49 -9.78
CA ARG A 80 4.29 -6.23 -10.27
C ARG A 80 4.72 -5.30 -9.13
N LEU A 81 3.89 -5.17 -8.08
CA LEU A 81 4.24 -4.36 -6.91
C LEU A 81 5.45 -4.89 -6.14
N LYS A 82 5.68 -6.21 -6.13
CA LYS A 82 6.88 -6.80 -5.51
C LYS A 82 8.12 -6.54 -6.36
N GLU A 83 8.01 -6.64 -7.69
CA GLU A 83 9.08 -6.33 -8.63
C GLU A 83 9.50 -4.86 -8.54
N ASP A 84 8.53 -3.93 -8.54
CA ASP A 84 8.78 -2.49 -8.41
C ASP A 84 9.51 -2.12 -7.10
N LEU A 85 9.34 -2.92 -6.05
CA LEU A 85 9.97 -2.74 -4.75
C LEU A 85 11.26 -3.54 -4.59
N ASP A 86 11.65 -4.34 -5.58
CA ASP A 86 12.80 -5.25 -5.54
C ASP A 86 12.77 -6.20 -4.33
N ILE A 87 11.59 -6.77 -4.06
CA ILE A 87 11.37 -7.73 -2.95
C ILE A 87 10.82 -9.08 -3.42
N ALA A 88 10.86 -9.33 -4.73
CA ALA A 88 10.45 -10.58 -5.37
C ALA A 88 11.62 -11.57 -5.46
#